data_AF-A0A847C242-F1
#
_entry.id   AF-A0A847C242-F1
#
_cell.length_a   1.000
_cell.length_b   1.000
_cell.length_c   1.000
_cell.angle_alpha   90.00
_cell.angle_beta   90.00
_cell.angle_gamma   90.00
#
_symmetry.space_group_name_H-M   'P 1'
#
loop_
_entity.id
_entity.type
_entity.pdbx_description
1 polymer ?
#
loop_
_entity_poly.entity_id
_entity_poly.type
_entity_poly.pdbx_seq_one_letter_code
_entity_poly.pdbx_strand_id
1 'polypeptide(L)'
;MYSLVFLDRPVKDLLNREQVARCAELVDMEGAAVAQTAHRFHVPCYLFKYLSDTPGPEAGVSMAARIRVLRGLFCQYFLDGIYTLFRRGNFGDGSKALPGW
;
A
#
# COMPACT_ATOMS: atom_id res chain seq x y z
N MET A 1 12.90 0.91 -5.05
CA MET A 1 11.79 -0.05 -5.03
C MET A 1 11.61 -0.45 -3.59
N TYR A 2 10.45 -0.18 -2.98
CA TYR A 2 10.22 -0.50 -1.57
C TYR A 2 9.73 -1.95 -1.42
N SER A 3 10.17 -2.61 -0.37
CA SER A 3 9.73 -3.93 0.06
C SER A 3 8.60 -3.82 1.09
N LEU A 4 7.61 -4.70 0.97
CA LEU A 4 6.43 -4.74 1.84
C LEU A 4 6.32 -6.11 2.51
N VAL A 5 6.21 -6.12 3.84
CA VAL A 5 5.92 -7.34 4.62
C VAL A 5 4.51 -7.28 5.21
N PHE A 6 3.95 -8.45 5.50
CA PHE A 6 2.61 -8.60 6.03
C PHE A 6 2.65 -9.26 7.42
N LEU A 7 1.98 -8.66 8.39
CA LEU A 7 1.88 -9.14 9.76
C LEU A 7 0.44 -9.03 10.24
N ASP A 8 -0.09 -10.04 10.91
CA ASP A 8 -1.47 -10.00 11.45
C ASP A 8 -1.57 -9.18 12.76
N ARG A 9 -0.73 -8.14 12.89
CA ARG A 9 -0.68 -7.23 14.02
C ARG A 9 -0.13 -5.86 13.60
N PRO A 10 -0.61 -4.77 14.20
CA PRO A 10 -0.03 -3.45 13.99
C PRO A 10 1.36 -3.33 14.63
N VAL A 11 2.29 -2.67 13.94
CA VAL A 11 3.64 -2.36 14.42
C VAL A 11 3.65 -0.96 15.05
N LYS A 12 3.63 -0.89 16.38
CA LYS A 12 3.41 0.38 17.11
C LYS A 12 4.68 0.99 17.68
N ASP A 13 5.49 0.19 18.36
CA ASP A 13 6.70 0.65 19.05
C ASP A 13 7.95 0.58 18.19
N LEU A 14 8.97 1.35 18.61
CA LEU A 14 10.25 1.46 17.90
C LEU A 14 10.97 0.11 17.79
N LEU A 15 10.94 -0.73 18.83
CA LEU A 15 11.63 -2.01 18.82
C LEU A 15 11.07 -2.94 17.73
N ASN A 16 9.73 -3.07 17.66
CA ASN A 16 9.09 -3.84 16.60
C ASN A 16 9.34 -3.21 15.21
N ARG A 17 9.39 -1.87 15.08
CA ARG A 17 9.75 -1.21 13.81
C ARG A 17 11.17 -1.56 13.37
N GLU A 18 12.14 -1.52 14.28
CA GLU A 18 13.53 -1.88 13.99
C GLU A 18 13.68 -3.34 13.58
N GLN A 19 12.92 -4.25 14.19
CA GLN A 19 12.90 -5.66 13.80
C GLN A 19 12.37 -5.84 12.37
N VAL A 20 11.26 -5.18 12.05
CA VAL A 20 10.63 -5.25 10.71
C VAL A 20 11.51 -4.58 9.65
N ALA A 21 12.15 -3.47 9.98
CA ALA A 21 13.04 -2.71 9.09
C ALA A 21 14.24 -3.52 8.56
N ARG A 22 14.59 -4.63 9.23
CA ARG A 22 15.62 -5.57 8.74
C ARG A 22 15.17 -6.37 7.52
N CYS A 23 13.87 -6.49 7.32
CA CYS A 23 13.27 -7.35 6.30
C CYS A 23 12.47 -6.57 5.25
N ALA A 24 11.86 -5.44 5.64
CA ALA A 24 11.05 -4.62 4.74
C ALA A 24 10.99 -3.16 5.18
N GLU A 25 10.77 -2.26 4.21
CA GLU A 25 10.59 -0.83 4.46
C GLU A 25 9.14 -0.48 4.85
N LEU A 26 8.18 -1.30 4.42
CA LEU A 26 6.76 -1.10 4.62
C LEU A 26 6.14 -2.32 5.32
N VAL A 27 5.09 -2.06 6.09
CA VAL A 27 4.28 -3.11 6.74
C VAL A 27 2.81 -2.90 6.46
N ASP A 28 2.11 -4.01 6.29
CA ASP A 28 0.66 -4.07 6.13
C ASP A 28 0.10 -5.32 6.82
N MET A 29 -1.22 -5.43 6.94
CA MET A 29 -1.86 -6.57 7.59
C MET A 29 -2.55 -7.52 6.60
N GLU A 30 -3.21 -7.02 5.55
CA GLU A 30 -4.10 -7.84 4.73
C GLU A 30 -3.56 -8.21 3.34
N GLY A 31 -2.60 -7.46 2.79
CA GLY A 31 -2.24 -7.57 1.37
C GLY A 31 -1.71 -8.95 0.97
N ALA A 32 -0.97 -9.66 1.83
CA ALA A 32 -0.57 -11.04 1.57
C ALA A 32 -1.77 -11.97 1.42
N ALA A 33 -2.76 -11.87 2.32
CA ALA A 33 -3.95 -12.72 2.28
C ALA A 33 -4.78 -12.48 1.01
N VAL A 34 -4.90 -11.21 0.59
CA VAL A 34 -5.56 -10.83 -0.67
C VAL A 34 -4.79 -11.38 -1.87
N ALA A 35 -3.48 -11.14 -1.94
CA ALA A 35 -2.63 -11.58 -3.05
C ALA A 35 -2.60 -13.12 -3.16
N GLN A 36 -2.47 -13.81 -2.03
CA GLN A 36 -2.49 -15.28 -1.96
C GLN A 36 -3.82 -15.84 -2.46
N THR A 37 -4.94 -15.25 -2.04
CA THR A 37 -6.27 -15.65 -2.49
C THR A 37 -6.43 -15.43 -3.98
N ALA A 38 -6.07 -14.25 -4.49
CA ALA A 38 -6.16 -13.95 -5.91
C ALA A 38 -5.29 -14.91 -6.75
N HIS A 39 -4.08 -15.21 -6.30
CA HIS A 39 -3.21 -16.21 -6.93
C HIS A 39 -3.86 -17.59 -6.97
N ARG A 40 -4.46 -18.04 -5.86
CA ARG A 40 -5.17 -19.33 -5.77
C ARG A 40 -6.32 -19.45 -6.76
N PHE A 41 -7.00 -18.35 -7.05
CA PHE A 41 -8.12 -18.31 -8.00
C PHE A 41 -7.73 -17.84 -9.40
N HIS A 42 -6.43 -17.69 -9.69
CA HIS A 42 -5.91 -17.21 -10.97
C HIS A 42 -6.48 -15.84 -11.41
N VAL A 43 -6.75 -14.97 -10.44
CA VAL A 43 -7.23 -13.61 -10.67
C VAL A 43 -6.03 -12.65 -10.62
N PRO A 44 -5.79 -11.83 -11.67
CA PRO A 44 -4.79 -10.77 -11.62
C PRO A 44 -5.05 -9.82 -10.45
N CYS A 45 -4.03 -9.53 -9.64
CA CYS A 45 -4.16 -8.73 -8.44
C CYS A 45 -3.13 -7.61 -8.41
N TYR A 46 -3.59 -6.40 -8.13
CA TYR A 46 -2.77 -5.23 -7.89
C TYR A 46 -3.20 -4.61 -6.55
N LEU A 47 -2.24 -4.33 -5.68
CA LEU A 47 -2.49 -3.71 -4.39
C LEU A 47 -2.00 -2.26 -4.42
N PHE A 48 -2.90 -1.34 -4.11
CA PHE A 48 -2.59 0.08 -4.02
C PHE A 48 -2.70 0.51 -2.56
N LYS A 49 -1.64 1.14 -2.05
CA LYS A 49 -1.54 1.59 -0.66
C LYS A 49 -0.90 2.96 -0.61
N TYR A 50 -1.22 3.71 0.44
CA TYR A 50 -0.54 4.95 0.80
C TYR A 50 0.03 4.82 2.22
N LEU A 51 1.03 5.63 2.53
CA LEU A 51 1.66 5.66 3.85
C LEU A 51 0.75 6.38 4.84
N SER A 52 0.16 5.61 5.76
CA SER A 52 -0.71 6.12 6.82
C SER A 52 0.03 6.52 8.10
N ASP A 53 1.28 6.09 8.24
CA ASP A 53 2.12 6.33 9.42
C ASP A 53 3.62 6.31 9.06
N THR A 54 4.43 7.07 9.81
CA THR A 54 5.89 7.16 9.64
C THR A 54 6.59 7.22 11.00
N PRO A 55 7.83 6.69 11.12
CA PRO A 55 8.66 6.95 12.30
C PRO A 55 9.10 8.42 12.35
N GLY A 56 9.12 9.04 13.53
CA GLY A 56 9.66 10.39 13.74
C GLY A 56 8.77 11.33 14.56
N PRO A 57 9.07 12.65 14.58
CA PRO A 57 8.33 13.65 15.36
C PRO A 57 6.84 13.75 15.00
N GLU A 58 6.49 13.35 13.76
CA GLU A 58 5.10 13.25 13.30
C GLU A 58 4.37 11.99 13.77
N ALA A 59 5.02 11.08 14.49
CA ALA A 59 4.39 9.91 15.12
C ALA A 59 3.34 10.31 16.19
N GLY A 60 3.29 11.59 16.57
CA GLY A 60 2.22 12.16 17.39
C GLY A 60 0.92 12.46 16.64
N VAL A 61 0.94 12.52 15.30
CA VAL A 61 -0.29 12.56 14.50
C VAL A 61 -0.84 11.15 14.47
N SER A 62 -1.96 10.92 15.17
CA SER A 62 -2.65 9.62 15.14
C SER A 62 -2.78 9.13 13.70
N MET A 63 -2.33 7.89 13.42
CA MET A 63 -2.53 7.20 12.13
C MET A 63 -3.97 7.38 11.62
N ALA A 64 -4.96 7.31 12.54
CA ALA A 64 -6.37 7.52 12.21
C ALA A 64 -6.67 8.93 11.68
N ALA A 65 -6.02 9.96 12.23
CA ALA A 65 -6.15 11.34 11.74
C ALA A 65 -5.54 11.48 10.34
N ARG A 66 -4.36 10.90 10.09
CA ARG A 66 -3.73 10.92 8.76
C ARG A 66 -4.60 10.19 7.73
N ILE A 67 -5.14 9.03 8.08
CA ILE A 67 -6.11 8.30 7.23
C ILE A 67 -7.33 9.16 6.90
N ARG A 68 -7.92 9.86 7.89
CA ARG A 68 -9.10 10.71 7.64
C ARG A 68 -8.83 11.82 6.64
N VAL A 69 -7.64 12.43 6.70
CA VAL A 69 -7.22 13.50 5.78
C VAL A 69 -6.91 12.94 4.39
N LEU A 70 -6.15 11.85 4.31
CA LEU A 70 -5.63 11.36 3.03
C LEU A 70 -6.56 10.43 2.27
N ARG A 71 -7.52 9.75 2.93
CA ARG A 71 -8.40 8.76 2.28
C ARG A 71 -9.14 9.32 1.06
N GLY A 72 -9.61 10.56 1.13
CA GLY A 72 -10.33 11.20 0.04
C GLY A 72 -9.43 11.43 -1.17
N LEU A 73 -8.27 12.03 -0.94
CA LEU A 73 -7.26 12.29 -1.98
C LEU A 73 -6.75 10.99 -2.62
N PHE A 74 -6.49 9.97 -1.81
CA PHE A 74 -6.07 8.66 -2.29
C PHE A 74 -7.14 7.99 -3.16
N CYS A 75 -8.40 7.99 -2.72
CA CYS A 75 -9.50 7.45 -3.52
C CYS A 75 -9.67 8.22 -4.83
N GLN A 76 -9.61 9.55 -4.79
CA GLN A 76 -9.74 10.37 -5.99
C GLN A 76 -8.62 10.07 -6.99
N TYR A 77 -7.36 10.03 -6.53
CA TYR A 77 -6.21 9.66 -7.35
C TYR A 77 -6.38 8.28 -7.99
N PHE A 78 -6.84 7.30 -7.21
CA PHE A 78 -7.07 5.96 -7.72
C PHE A 78 -8.17 5.94 -8.80
N LEU A 79 -9.28 6.64 -8.60
CA LEU A 79 -10.38 6.70 -9.57
C LEU A 79 -9.97 7.41 -10.86
N ASP A 80 -9.35 8.57 -10.74
CA ASP A 80 -9.02 9.43 -11.89
C ASP A 80 -7.87 8.84 -12.72
N GLY A 81 -6.83 8.34 -12.05
CA GLY A 81 -5.65 7.80 -12.73
C GLY A 81 -5.79 6.31 -13.00
N ILE A 82 -5.71 5.52 -11.92
CA ILE A 82 -5.46 4.08 -12.00
C ILE A 82 -6.67 3.32 -12.57
N TYR A 83 -7.85 3.54 -12.02
CA TYR A 83 -9.07 2.86 -12.45
C TYR A 83 -9.42 3.19 -13.91
N THR A 84 -9.25 4.45 -14.31
CA THR A 84 -9.43 4.87 -15.71
C THR A 84 -8.47 4.15 -16.66
N LEU A 85 -7.21 3.90 -16.25
CA LEU A 85 -6.25 3.13 -17.05
C LEU A 85 -6.69 1.66 -17.22
N PHE A 86 -7.14 1.03 -16.13
CA PHE A 86 -7.70 -0.34 -16.18
C PHE A 86 -8.92 -0.42 -17.11
N ARG A 87 -9.86 0.52 -17.00
CA ARG A 87 -11.07 0.55 -17.84
C ARG A 87 -10.79 0.70 -19.33
N ARG A 88 -9.66 1.31 -19.70
CA ARG A 88 -9.25 1.52 -21.09
C ARG A 88 -8.48 0.34 -21.67
N GLY A 89 -8.27 -0.75 -20.91
CA GLY A 89 -7.51 -1.92 -21.35
C GLY A 89 -6.00 -1.69 -21.48
N ASN A 90 -5.48 -0.60 -20.91
CA ASN A 90 -4.08 -0.20 -21.05
C ASN A 90 -3.15 -0.73 -19.95
N PHE A 91 -3.69 -1.53 -19.02
CA PHE A 91 -2.96 -2.08 -17.87
C PHE A 91 -2.84 -3.58 -18.06
N GLY A 92 -1.67 -4.07 -18.50
CA GLY A 92 -1.51 -5.50 -18.76
C GLY A 92 -0.30 -5.92 -19.60
N ASP A 93 0.36 -5.00 -20.31
CA ASP A 93 1.73 -5.22 -20.75
C ASP A 93 2.66 -4.60 -19.69
N GLY A 94 3.60 -5.36 -19.15
CA GLY A 94 4.55 -4.88 -18.14
C GLY A 94 5.54 -3.83 -18.66
N SER A 95 5.33 -3.25 -19.85
CA SER A 95 6.20 -2.27 -20.51
C SER A 95 5.66 -0.83 -20.48
N LYS A 96 4.38 -0.62 -20.12
CA LYS A 96 3.83 0.73 -19.91
C LYS A 96 3.99 1.17 -18.46
N ALA A 97 5.00 2.01 -18.23
CA ALA A 97 5.19 2.70 -16.96
C ALA A 97 3.92 3.47 -16.58
N LEU A 98 3.55 3.40 -15.29
CA LEU A 98 2.58 4.32 -14.71
C LEU A 98 3.00 5.77 -15.04
N PRO A 99 2.04 6.69 -15.29
CA PRO A 99 2.37 8.10 -15.44
C PRO A 99 3.25 8.53 -14.27
N GLY A 100 4.41 9.11 -14.58
CA GLY A 100 5.46 9.39 -13.61
C GLY A 100 5.00 10.24 -12.43
N TRP A 101 5.63 9.98 -11.28
CA TRP A 101 5.64 10.86 -10.12
C TRP A 101 6.60 12.03 -10.37
#